data_AF-A0A6J1NSJ4-F1
#
_entry.id   AF-A0A6J1NSJ4-F1
#
_cell.length_a   1.000
_cell.length_b   1.000
_cell.length_c   1.000
_cell.angle_alpha   90.00
_cell.angle_beta   90.00
_cell.angle_gamma   90.00
#
_symmetry.space_group_name_H-M   'P 1'
#
loop_
_entity.id
_entity.type
_entity.pdbx_description
1 polymer ?
#
loop_
_entity_poly.entity_id
_entity_poly.type
_entity_poly.pdbx_seq_one_letter_code
_entity_poly.pdbx_strand_id
1 'polypeptide(L)'
;RKVTILVTGLACLLLYNYYTSSVVSWLLNGPPPSINSLWELLDSPLTPVFENVGYTYSWLQLPDYYFNRKAAKAEDELKRRLNNMIKKGKTVDASINVGIELVRRGGYAYHAETNAANERISRTFDQRELCDLDSLLSFEHILLYPCVQKNSPYKEFFSWSLARLLERGVLNCVHERTWTREMKCGGSTPRALALGGAAPAFIVLAAGVILGLLIMLVERVWWNCTTKNKKPIPKTPNEEFNTL
;
A
#
# COMPACT_ATOMS: atom_id res chain seq x y z
N ARG A 1 4.71 -37.01 -35.98
CA ARG A 1 5.99 -36.52 -35.40
C ARG A 1 6.34 -35.08 -35.80
N LYS A 2 6.37 -34.72 -37.10
CA LYS A 2 6.62 -33.32 -37.52
C LYS A 2 5.48 -32.36 -37.15
N VAL A 3 4.23 -32.77 -37.39
CA VAL A 3 3.02 -31.98 -37.02
C VAL A 3 2.93 -31.77 -35.51
N THR A 4 3.20 -32.80 -34.70
CA THR A 4 3.22 -32.70 -33.23
C THR A 4 4.27 -31.71 -32.72
N ILE A 5 5.45 -31.64 -33.36
CA ILE A 5 6.49 -30.66 -32.99
C ILE A 5 6.06 -29.25 -33.38
N LEU A 6 5.43 -29.08 -34.56
CA LEU A 6 4.94 -27.78 -35.01
C LEU A 6 3.81 -27.26 -34.11
N VAL A 7 2.84 -28.12 -33.76
CA VAL A 7 1.73 -27.76 -32.88
C VAL A 7 2.21 -27.44 -31.46
N THR A 8 3.12 -28.23 -30.89
CA THR A 8 3.67 -27.95 -29.56
C THR A 8 4.53 -26.69 -29.54
N GLY A 9 5.37 -26.46 -30.56
CA GLY A 9 6.15 -25.23 -30.69
C GLY A 9 5.28 -23.99 -30.83
N LEU A 10 4.23 -24.05 -31.65
CA LEU A 10 3.26 -22.96 -31.80
C LEU A 10 2.53 -22.67 -30.48
N ALA A 11 2.09 -23.71 -29.77
CA ALA A 11 1.43 -23.57 -28.48
C ALA A 11 2.36 -22.92 -27.42
N CYS A 12 3.63 -23.33 -27.35
CA CYS A 12 4.63 -22.70 -26.47
C CYS A 12 4.84 -21.23 -26.79
N LEU A 13 4.94 -20.86 -28.08
CA LEU A 13 5.07 -19.46 -28.50
C LEU A 13 3.86 -18.62 -28.10
N LEU A 14 2.64 -19.13 -28.29
CA LEU A 14 1.43 -18.42 -27.90
C LEU A 14 1.34 -18.25 -26.37
N LEU A 15 1.63 -19.30 -25.61
CA LEU A 15 1.64 -19.25 -24.15
C LEU A 15 2.70 -18.26 -23.62
N TYR A 16 3.89 -18.24 -24.21
CA TYR A 16 4.96 -17.30 -23.80
C TYR A 16 4.56 -15.84 -24.03
N ASN A 17 4.02 -15.53 -25.22
CA ASN A 17 3.57 -14.16 -25.53
C ASN A 17 2.39 -13.73 -24.65
N TYR A 18 1.44 -14.64 -24.38
CA TYR A 18 0.32 -14.36 -23.49
C TYR A 18 0.78 -14.14 -22.04
N TYR A 19 1.68 -14.99 -21.53
CA TYR A 19 2.20 -14.90 -20.17
C TYR A 19 2.97 -13.59 -19.95
N THR A 20 3.91 -13.26 -20.83
CA THR A 20 4.69 -12.02 -20.73
C THR A 20 3.80 -10.78 -20.78
N SER A 21 2.81 -10.73 -21.68
CA SER A 21 1.86 -9.62 -21.77
C SER A 21 0.99 -9.48 -20.51
N SER A 22 0.51 -10.60 -19.96
CA SER A 22 -0.36 -10.59 -18.77
C SER A 22 0.41 -10.17 -17.51
N VAL A 23 1.64 -10.66 -17.34
CA VAL A 23 2.49 -10.31 -16.19
C VAL A 23 2.87 -8.83 -16.22
N VAL A 24 3.26 -8.29 -17.39
CA VAL A 24 3.57 -6.86 -17.54
C VAL A 24 2.33 -6.00 -17.27
N SER A 25 1.17 -6.39 -17.79
CA SER A 25 -0.09 -5.69 -17.50
C SER A 25 -0.41 -5.67 -16.00
N TRP A 26 -0.26 -6.80 -15.31
CA TRP A 26 -0.49 -6.88 -13.87
C TRP A 26 0.50 -6.01 -13.08
N LEU A 27 1.78 -6.01 -13.46
CA LEU A 27 2.82 -5.20 -12.81
C LEU A 27 2.60 -3.69 -12.98
N LEU A 28 2.13 -3.26 -14.15
CA LEU A 28 1.84 -1.84 -14.42
C LEU A 28 0.55 -1.36 -13.77
N ASN A 29 -0.42 -2.26 -13.58
CA ASN A 29 -1.73 -1.95 -12.99
C ASN A 29 -1.81 -2.25 -11.49
N GLY A 30 -0.72 -2.65 -10.84
CA GLY A 30 -0.70 -2.90 -9.40
C GLY A 30 -1.11 -1.64 -8.63
N PRO A 31 -2.09 -1.73 -7.69
CA PRO A 31 -2.49 -0.56 -6.92
C PRO A 31 -1.28 -0.04 -6.12
N PRO A 32 -1.14 1.29 -5.98
CA PRO A 32 -0.12 1.84 -5.09
C PRO A 32 -0.37 1.32 -3.66
N PRO A 33 0.70 1.12 -2.85
CA PRO A 33 0.53 0.83 -1.43
C PRO A 33 -0.09 2.07 -0.79
N SER A 34 -1.37 1.98 -0.48
CA SER A 34 -2.13 2.99 0.24
C SER A 34 -2.44 2.49 1.64
N ILE A 35 -2.44 3.40 2.61
CA ILE A 35 -2.85 3.18 3.99
C ILE A 35 -4.36 3.36 4.05
N ASN A 36 -5.10 2.25 4.09
CA ASN A 36 -6.55 2.28 3.96
C ASN A 36 -7.29 2.32 5.31
N SER A 37 -6.57 2.13 6.42
CA SER A 37 -7.15 2.09 7.75
C SER A 37 -6.32 2.82 8.78
N LEU A 38 -6.99 3.30 9.83
CA LEU A 38 -6.30 3.94 10.95
C LEU A 38 -5.35 2.99 11.69
N TRP A 39 -5.64 1.68 11.68
CA TRP A 39 -4.75 0.66 12.23
C TRP A 39 -3.47 0.52 11.43
N GLU A 40 -3.58 0.48 10.09
CA GLU A 40 -2.42 0.44 9.21
C GLU A 40 -1.56 1.71 9.34
N LEU A 41 -2.20 2.88 9.55
CA LEU A 41 -1.49 4.11 9.87
C LEU A 41 -0.72 4.01 11.18
N LEU A 42 -1.30 3.39 12.22
CA LEU A 42 -0.64 3.17 13.50
C LEU A 42 0.52 2.17 13.40
N ASP A 43 0.44 1.15 12.56
CA ASP A 43 1.54 0.21 12.37
C ASP A 43 2.64 0.75 11.45
N SER A 44 2.34 1.81 10.68
CA SER A 44 3.30 2.49 9.83
C SER A 44 4.39 3.22 10.63
N PRO A 45 5.59 3.44 10.05
CA PRO A 45 6.65 4.23 10.68
C PRO A 45 6.38 5.74 10.66
N LEU A 46 5.21 6.19 10.18
CA LEU A 46 4.86 7.60 10.06
C LEU A 46 4.59 8.22 11.42
N THR A 47 5.11 9.42 11.65
CA THR A 47 4.82 10.18 12.87
C THR A 47 3.54 11.01 12.66
N PRO A 48 2.47 10.80 13.45
CA PRO A 48 1.26 11.58 13.32
C PRO A 48 1.46 13.00 13.85
N VAL A 49 1.01 13.98 13.07
CA VAL A 49 1.04 15.42 13.37
C VAL A 49 -0.35 15.97 13.07
N PHE A 50 -0.82 16.90 13.89
CA PHE A 50 -2.15 17.49 13.75
C PHE A 50 -2.06 18.98 13.44
N GLU A 51 -3.09 19.50 12.79
CA GLU A 51 -3.25 20.94 12.63
C GLU A 51 -3.50 21.61 13.99
N ASN A 52 -2.88 22.78 14.20
CA ASN A 52 -3.09 23.62 15.37
C ASN A 52 -4.44 24.36 15.28
N VAL A 53 -5.51 23.63 15.62
CA VAL A 53 -6.91 24.09 15.55
C VAL A 53 -7.70 23.57 16.75
N GLY A 54 -8.75 24.31 17.13
CA GLY A 54 -9.53 24.04 18.36
C GLY A 54 -10.15 22.64 18.44
N TYR A 55 -10.56 22.06 17.31
CA TYR A 55 -11.15 20.71 17.31
C TYR A 55 -10.11 19.63 17.64
N THR A 56 -8.85 19.81 17.23
CA THR A 56 -7.75 18.90 17.58
C THR A 56 -7.55 18.86 19.09
N TYR A 57 -7.51 20.04 19.74
CA TYR A 57 -7.35 20.12 21.19
C TYR A 57 -8.56 19.54 21.92
N SER A 58 -9.77 19.78 21.42
CA SER A 58 -11.00 19.20 21.97
C SER A 58 -10.96 17.67 21.89
N TRP A 59 -10.53 17.12 20.75
CA TRP A 59 -10.38 15.68 20.58
C TRP A 59 -9.33 15.06 21.51
N LEU A 60 -8.23 15.76 21.76
CA LEU A 60 -7.17 15.29 22.65
C LEU A 60 -7.58 15.33 24.14
N GLN A 61 -8.36 16.34 24.53
CA GLN A 61 -8.76 16.57 25.93
C GLN A 61 -10.01 15.78 26.34
N LEU A 62 -10.98 15.63 25.45
CA LEU A 62 -12.23 14.93 25.75
C LEU A 62 -12.12 13.42 25.47
N PRO A 63 -12.38 12.55 26.47
CA PRO A 63 -12.30 11.10 26.28
C PRO A 63 -13.40 10.58 25.36
N ASP A 64 -14.60 11.15 25.42
CA ASP A 64 -15.77 10.71 24.66
C ASP A 64 -15.89 11.35 23.26
N TYR A 65 -14.94 12.20 22.88
CA TYR A 65 -14.93 12.86 21.57
C TYR A 65 -14.11 12.04 20.57
N TYR A 66 -14.78 11.48 19.57
CA TYR A 66 -14.17 10.71 18.49
C TYR A 66 -14.46 11.34 17.14
N PHE A 67 -13.49 11.32 16.24
CA PHE A 67 -13.70 11.77 14.86
C PHE A 67 -14.59 10.80 14.10
N ASN A 68 -14.37 9.49 14.29
CA ASN A 68 -15.18 8.44 13.74
C ASN A 68 -15.46 7.38 14.82
N ARG A 69 -16.73 7.31 15.25
CA ARG A 69 -17.16 6.38 16.29
C ARG A 69 -16.90 4.90 15.94
N LYS A 70 -16.85 4.54 14.65
CA LYS A 70 -16.52 3.18 14.21
C LYS A 70 -15.04 2.83 14.44
N ALA A 71 -14.17 3.83 14.42
CA ALA A 71 -12.73 3.69 14.62
C ALA A 71 -12.26 4.05 16.04
N ALA A 72 -13.19 4.18 17.00
CA ALA A 72 -12.89 4.65 18.37
C ALA A 72 -11.69 3.94 19.03
N LYS A 73 -11.60 2.61 18.90
CA LYS A 73 -10.47 1.83 19.47
C LYS A 73 -9.10 2.22 18.89
N ALA A 74 -9.06 2.53 17.59
CA ALA A 74 -7.84 2.97 16.92
C ALA A 74 -7.50 4.41 17.29
N GLU A 75 -8.51 5.27 17.42
CA GLU A 75 -8.33 6.64 17.89
C GLU A 75 -7.85 6.69 19.35
N ASP A 76 -8.32 5.82 20.24
CA ASP A 76 -7.84 5.71 21.61
C ASP A 76 -6.35 5.38 21.66
N GLU A 77 -5.91 4.44 20.83
CA GLU A 77 -4.50 4.09 20.68
C GLU A 77 -3.70 5.28 20.15
N LEU A 78 -4.22 5.98 19.16
CA LEU A 78 -3.60 7.18 18.59
C LEU A 78 -3.45 8.28 19.65
N LYS A 79 -4.52 8.59 20.40
CA LYS A 79 -4.50 9.55 21.53
C LYS A 79 -3.45 9.16 22.56
N ARG A 80 -3.38 7.88 22.92
CA ARG A 80 -2.39 7.36 23.88
C ARG A 80 -0.96 7.58 23.38
N ARG A 81 -0.67 7.24 22.13
CA ARG A 81 0.65 7.47 21.51
C ARG A 81 0.98 8.96 21.45
N LEU A 82 0.02 9.79 21.08
CA LEU A 82 0.17 11.23 21.01
C LEU A 82 0.49 11.85 22.37
N ASN A 83 -0.27 11.49 23.41
CA ASN A 83 -0.02 11.93 24.78
C ASN A 83 1.37 11.51 25.28
N ASN A 84 1.85 10.32 24.89
CA ASN A 84 3.21 9.89 25.20
C ASN A 84 4.28 10.71 24.47
N MET A 85 4.01 11.17 23.25
CA MET A 85 4.93 12.07 22.52
C MET A 85 4.96 13.47 23.14
N ILE A 86 3.80 14.00 23.54
CA ILE A 86 3.68 15.29 24.23
C ILE A 86 4.43 15.26 25.56
N LYS A 87 4.28 14.19 26.35
CA LYS A 87 5.05 14.00 27.60
C LYS A 87 6.58 13.95 27.38
N LYS A 88 7.02 13.50 26.20
CA LYS A 88 8.43 13.48 25.80
C LYS A 88 8.91 14.83 25.22
N GLY A 89 8.06 15.86 25.23
CA GLY A 89 8.40 17.20 24.74
C GLY A 89 8.43 17.34 23.21
N LYS A 90 7.87 16.38 22.47
CA LYS A 90 7.76 16.50 21.00
C LYS A 90 6.57 17.37 20.64
N THR A 91 6.76 18.29 19.70
CA THR A 91 5.68 19.08 19.09
C THR A 91 4.82 18.17 18.21
N VAL A 92 3.52 18.17 18.48
CA VAL A 92 2.53 17.33 17.81
C VAL A 92 1.65 18.14 16.86
N ASP A 93 1.60 19.46 17.07
CA ASP A 93 0.82 20.39 16.29
C ASP A 93 1.71 21.17 15.31
N ALA A 94 1.17 21.42 14.12
CA ALA A 94 1.79 22.25 13.11
C ALA A 94 0.74 23.16 12.46
N SER A 95 1.18 24.31 11.94
CA SER A 95 0.34 25.11 11.04
C SER A 95 0.25 24.44 9.68
N ILE A 96 -0.78 24.75 8.90
CA ILE A 96 -1.00 24.13 7.58
C ILE A 96 0.21 24.23 6.65
N ASN A 97 0.91 25.37 6.64
CA ASN A 97 2.09 25.55 5.80
C ASN A 97 3.24 24.64 6.22
N VAL A 98 3.46 24.49 7.53
CA VAL A 98 4.53 23.65 8.07
C VAL A 98 4.17 22.17 7.95
N GLY A 99 2.92 21.80 8.26
CA GLY A 99 2.43 20.42 8.19
C GLY A 99 2.50 19.85 6.78
N ILE A 100 2.07 20.61 5.78
CA ILE A 100 2.15 20.18 4.37
C ILE A 100 3.61 20.04 3.90
N GLU A 101 4.52 20.91 4.36
CA GLU A 101 5.94 20.77 4.08
C GLU A 101 6.57 19.54 4.76
N LEU A 102 6.13 19.18 5.98
CA LEU A 102 6.54 17.95 6.65
C LEU A 102 6.08 16.70 5.88
N VAL A 103 4.86 16.72 5.33
CA VAL A 103 4.36 15.65 4.46
C VAL A 103 5.22 15.54 3.20
N ARG A 104 5.56 16.66 2.56
CA ARG A 104 6.45 16.66 1.38
C ARG A 104 7.82 16.03 1.68
N ARG A 105 8.40 16.32 2.84
CA ARG A 105 9.68 15.72 3.27
C ARG A 105 9.59 14.22 3.54
N GLY A 106 8.39 13.70 3.77
CA GLY A 106 8.13 12.30 4.10
C GLY A 106 8.31 11.97 5.58
N GLY A 107 7.78 10.82 6.00
CA GLY A 107 7.91 10.31 7.37
C GLY A 107 6.86 10.83 8.37
N TYR A 108 5.95 11.70 7.94
CA TYR A 108 4.89 12.27 8.77
C TYR A 108 3.51 12.02 8.16
N ALA A 109 2.52 11.81 9.03
CA ALA A 109 1.11 11.76 8.67
C ALA A 109 0.43 12.99 9.25
N TYR A 110 -0.02 13.91 8.39
CA TYR A 110 -0.60 15.18 8.82
C TYR A 110 -2.12 15.16 8.75
N HIS A 111 -2.77 15.42 9.88
CA HIS A 111 -4.22 15.58 9.97
C HIS A 111 -4.60 17.06 9.93
N ALA A 112 -5.34 17.47 8.91
CA ALA A 112 -5.79 18.85 8.72
C ALA A 112 -7.15 18.90 8.01
N GLU A 113 -7.74 20.09 7.96
CA GLU A 113 -8.92 20.33 7.14
C GLU A 113 -8.64 20.02 5.67
N THR A 114 -9.45 19.15 5.07
CA THR A 114 -9.26 18.65 3.70
C THR A 114 -9.24 19.78 2.66
N ASN A 115 -10.14 20.76 2.77
CA ASN A 115 -10.21 21.86 1.82
C ASN A 115 -8.95 22.73 1.84
N ALA A 116 -8.52 23.16 3.02
CA ALA A 116 -7.33 23.99 3.18
C ALA A 116 -6.05 23.22 2.80
N ALA A 117 -5.97 21.93 3.16
CA ALA A 117 -4.86 21.07 2.80
C ALA A 117 -4.76 20.90 1.28
N ASN A 118 -5.87 20.59 0.61
CA ASN A 118 -5.93 20.43 -0.84
C ASN A 118 -5.60 21.73 -1.58
N GLU A 119 -6.04 22.90 -1.07
CA GLU A 119 -5.64 24.19 -1.64
C GLU A 119 -4.12 24.35 -1.59
N ARG A 120 -3.49 24.05 -0.45
CA ARG A 120 -2.05 24.17 -0.29
C ARG A 120 -1.26 23.17 -1.15
N ILE A 121 -1.73 21.92 -1.21
CA ILE A 121 -1.14 20.84 -2.00
C ILE A 121 -1.20 21.19 -3.48
N SER A 122 -2.38 21.62 -3.98
CA SER A 122 -2.57 21.98 -5.39
C SER A 122 -1.61 23.07 -5.90
N ARG A 123 -1.16 23.97 -5.00
CA ARG A 123 -0.27 25.07 -5.33
C ARG A 123 1.21 24.73 -5.24
N THR A 124 1.60 23.65 -4.57
CA THR A 124 3.04 23.37 -4.36
C THR A 124 3.51 21.97 -4.62
N PHE A 125 2.63 20.97 -4.66
CA PHE A 125 3.06 19.61 -4.96
C PHE A 125 3.27 19.46 -6.46
N ASP A 126 4.37 18.82 -6.84
CA ASP A 126 4.59 18.40 -8.23
C ASP A 126 3.81 17.11 -8.52
N GLN A 127 3.68 16.77 -9.81
CA GLN A 127 2.93 15.59 -10.24
C GLN A 127 3.46 14.29 -9.62
N ARG A 128 4.77 14.18 -9.41
CA ARG A 128 5.38 13.01 -8.75
C ARG A 128 5.01 12.94 -7.28
N GLU A 129 5.11 14.06 -6.57
CA GLU A 129 4.76 14.14 -5.14
C GLU A 129 3.28 13.84 -4.91
N LEU A 130 2.40 14.25 -5.84
CA LEU A 130 0.97 13.92 -5.81
C LEU A 130 0.70 12.41 -5.96
N CYS A 131 1.57 11.68 -6.67
CA CYS A 131 1.42 10.23 -6.85
C CYS A 131 1.96 9.43 -5.66
N ASP A 132 2.86 10.01 -4.87
CA ASP A 132 3.37 9.44 -3.63
C ASP A 132 2.53 9.82 -2.40
N LEU A 133 1.71 10.88 -2.52
CA LEU A 133 0.79 11.30 -1.49
C LEU A 133 -0.40 10.33 -1.40
N ASP A 134 -0.74 9.95 -0.19
CA ASP A 134 -1.92 9.16 0.12
C ASP A 134 -2.78 9.88 1.15
N SER A 135 -4.09 9.63 1.12
CA SER A 135 -5.06 10.30 1.98
C SER A 135 -5.97 9.29 2.68
N LEU A 136 -6.13 9.46 3.99
CA LEU A 136 -7.03 8.65 4.81
C LEU A 136 -8.10 9.57 5.41
N LEU A 137 -9.37 9.25 5.15
CA LEU A 137 -10.49 9.97 5.73
C LEU A 137 -10.58 9.65 7.24
N SER A 138 -10.19 10.61 8.07
CA SER A 138 -10.24 10.46 9.52
C SER A 138 -11.58 10.88 10.13
N PHE A 139 -12.33 11.77 9.48
CA PHE A 139 -13.55 12.37 9.99
C PHE A 139 -14.72 12.18 9.02
N GLU A 140 -15.89 11.78 9.52
CA GLU A 140 -17.09 11.66 8.67
C GLU A 140 -17.63 13.05 8.32
N HIS A 141 -18.20 13.22 7.14
CA HIS A 141 -18.72 14.51 6.71
C HIS A 141 -19.86 14.96 7.62
N ILE A 142 -19.65 16.05 8.38
CA ILE A 142 -20.70 16.67 9.19
C ILE A 142 -21.31 17.85 8.46
N LEU A 143 -22.60 18.06 8.72
CA LEU A 143 -23.30 19.25 8.28
C LEU A 143 -22.97 20.41 9.21
N LEU A 144 -22.50 21.51 8.63
CA LEU A 144 -22.27 22.76 9.33
C LEU A 144 -23.51 23.65 9.21
N TYR A 145 -23.88 24.29 10.32
CA TYR A 145 -25.03 25.20 10.39
C TYR A 145 -24.62 26.55 10.95
N PRO A 146 -25.27 27.66 10.54
CA PRO A 146 -25.03 28.95 11.14
C PRO A 146 -25.42 28.94 12.61
N CYS A 147 -24.51 29.34 13.48
CA CYS A 147 -24.77 29.46 14.90
C CYS A 147 -25.41 30.82 15.22
N VAL A 148 -26.54 30.80 15.93
CA VAL A 148 -27.23 32.01 16.40
C VAL A 148 -27.31 32.01 17.93
N GLN A 149 -27.39 33.21 18.53
CA GLN A 149 -27.56 33.33 19.98
C GLN A 149 -28.84 32.63 20.46
N LYS A 150 -28.78 32.08 21.67
CA LYS A 150 -29.94 31.44 22.30
C LYS A 150 -31.09 32.45 22.41
N ASN A 151 -32.29 32.05 21.98
CA ASN A 151 -33.50 32.89 21.91
C ASN A 151 -33.40 34.10 20.96
N SER A 152 -32.52 34.06 19.97
CA SER A 152 -32.48 35.08 18.94
C SER A 152 -33.75 35.07 18.08
N PRO A 153 -34.38 36.24 17.81
CA PRO A 153 -35.55 36.33 16.93
C PRO A 153 -35.21 35.94 15.48
N TYR A 154 -33.94 35.92 15.10
CA TYR A 154 -33.51 35.57 13.74
C TYR A 154 -33.40 34.06 13.48
N LYS A 155 -33.63 33.21 14.49
CA LYS A 155 -33.50 31.75 14.35
C LYS A 155 -34.35 31.21 13.19
N GLU A 156 -35.62 31.59 13.13
CA GLU A 156 -36.53 31.14 12.08
C GLU A 156 -36.13 31.69 10.71
N PHE A 157 -35.73 32.96 10.66
CA PHE A 157 -35.27 33.59 9.43
C PHE A 157 -34.09 32.83 8.80
N PHE A 158 -33.07 32.49 9.60
CA PHE A 158 -31.92 31.72 9.10
C PHE A 158 -32.32 30.29 8.72
N SER A 159 -33.20 29.64 9.48
CA SER A 159 -33.66 28.28 9.19
C SER A 159 -34.39 28.21 7.84
N TRP A 160 -35.38 29.07 7.62
CA TRP A 160 -36.14 29.12 6.36
C TRP A 160 -35.28 29.54 5.18
N SER A 161 -34.39 30.52 5.38
CA SER A 161 -33.48 30.98 4.33
C SER A 161 -32.51 29.88 3.90
N LEU A 162 -31.94 29.14 4.85
CA LEU A 162 -31.04 28.02 4.56
C LEU A 162 -31.76 26.88 3.84
N ALA A 163 -32.97 26.52 4.28
CA ALA A 163 -33.81 25.53 3.60
C ALA A 163 -34.06 25.92 2.13
N ARG A 164 -34.43 27.19 1.89
CA ARG A 164 -34.65 27.71 0.53
C ARG A 164 -33.38 27.68 -0.34
N LEU A 165 -32.20 27.98 0.23
CA LEU A 165 -30.93 27.91 -0.48
C LEU A 165 -30.54 26.48 -0.84
N LEU A 166 -30.85 25.52 0.04
CA LEU A 166 -30.67 24.08 -0.20
C LEU A 166 -31.62 23.58 -1.28
N GLU A 167 -32.92 23.87 -1.19
CA GLU A 167 -33.93 23.46 -2.18
C GLU A 167 -33.63 23.99 -3.59
N ARG A 168 -33.13 25.23 -3.68
CA ARG A 168 -32.73 25.84 -4.96
C ARG A 168 -31.38 25.33 -5.46
N GLY A 169 -30.65 24.52 -4.70
CA GLY A 169 -29.32 24.03 -5.05
C GLY A 169 -28.22 25.10 -5.04
N VAL A 170 -28.49 26.30 -4.50
CA VAL A 170 -27.49 27.39 -4.44
C VAL A 170 -26.31 26.97 -3.57
N LEU A 171 -26.57 26.30 -2.45
CA LEU A 171 -25.50 25.82 -1.57
C LEU A 171 -24.61 24.80 -2.29
N ASN A 172 -25.18 23.91 -3.09
CA ASN A 172 -24.42 22.93 -3.86
C ASN A 172 -23.55 23.60 -4.94
N CYS A 173 -24.08 24.63 -5.61
CA CYS A 173 -23.33 25.42 -6.58
C CYS A 173 -22.16 26.17 -5.95
N VAL A 174 -22.38 26.81 -4.79
CA VAL A 174 -21.31 27.47 -4.04
C VAL A 174 -20.27 26.45 -3.61
N HIS A 175 -20.70 25.32 -3.05
CA HIS A 175 -19.81 24.25 -2.62
C HIS A 175 -18.90 23.77 -3.75
N GLU A 176 -19.45 23.35 -4.89
CA GLU A 176 -18.64 22.91 -6.05
C GLU A 176 -17.68 23.99 -6.58
N ARG A 177 -18.04 25.27 -6.42
CA ARG A 177 -17.21 26.40 -6.88
C ARG A 177 -16.09 26.76 -5.91
N THR A 178 -16.34 26.65 -4.60
CA THR A 178 -15.37 27.06 -3.56
C THR A 178 -14.54 25.90 -3.03
N TRP A 179 -15.06 24.68 -3.10
CA TRP A 179 -14.38 23.51 -2.54
C TRP A 179 -13.20 23.12 -3.42
N THR A 180 -12.03 22.99 -2.82
CA THR A 180 -10.85 22.54 -3.53
C THR A 180 -10.94 21.04 -3.73
N ARG A 181 -10.95 20.62 -5.00
CA ARG A 181 -10.90 19.21 -5.37
C ARG A 181 -9.57 18.61 -5.00
N GLU A 182 -9.61 17.36 -4.53
CA GLU A 182 -8.41 16.54 -4.38
C GLU A 182 -7.72 16.39 -5.74
N MET A 183 -6.42 16.71 -5.77
CA MET A 183 -5.62 16.58 -6.97
C MET A 183 -5.31 15.11 -7.20
N LYS A 184 -5.83 14.56 -8.30
CA LYS A 184 -5.53 13.19 -8.70
C LYS A 184 -4.15 13.13 -9.35
N CYS A 185 -3.43 12.06 -9.09
CA CYS A 185 -2.22 11.72 -9.82
C CYS A 185 -2.55 11.59 -11.34
N GLY A 186 -1.92 12.44 -12.17
CA GLY A 186 -2.19 12.61 -13.60
C GLY A 186 -1.56 11.56 -14.51
N GLY A 187 -0.91 10.53 -13.97
CA GLY A 187 -0.35 9.43 -14.77
C GLY A 187 0.31 8.35 -13.92
N SER A 188 0.54 7.17 -14.52
CA SER A 188 1.32 6.11 -13.89
C SER A 188 2.80 6.49 -13.96
N THR A 189 3.34 7.05 -12.89
CA THR A 189 4.80 7.16 -12.75
C THR A 189 5.37 5.74 -12.73
N PRO A 190 6.38 5.40 -13.56
CA PRO A 190 6.91 4.05 -13.62
C PRO A 190 7.48 3.67 -12.25
N ARG A 191 6.74 2.82 -11.54
CA ARG A 191 7.12 2.36 -10.21
C ARG A 191 8.23 1.33 -10.37
N ALA A 192 9.34 1.52 -9.67
CA ALA A 192 10.36 0.48 -9.58
C ALA A 192 9.72 -0.76 -8.97
N LEU A 193 9.84 -1.90 -9.65
CA LEU A 193 9.29 -3.16 -9.15
C LEU A 193 9.96 -3.49 -7.83
N ALA A 194 9.13 -3.64 -6.79
CA ALA A 194 9.61 -4.21 -5.54
C ALA A 194 10.06 -5.65 -5.81
N LEU A 195 11.27 -5.99 -5.39
CA LEU A 195 11.86 -7.32 -5.52
C LEU A 195 10.95 -8.44 -4.96
N GLY A 196 10.04 -8.07 -4.04
CA GLY A 196 9.02 -8.95 -3.47
C GLY A 196 8.11 -9.62 -4.51
N GLY A 197 7.80 -8.96 -5.63
CA GLY A 197 7.00 -9.56 -6.71
C GLY A 197 7.70 -10.73 -7.41
N ALA A 198 9.04 -10.74 -7.43
CA ALA A 198 9.85 -11.80 -8.02
C ALA A 198 10.25 -12.90 -7.02
N ALA A 199 9.97 -12.71 -5.72
CA ALA A 199 10.35 -13.65 -4.67
C ALA A 199 9.87 -15.10 -4.92
N PRO A 200 8.63 -15.36 -5.39
CA PRO A 200 8.17 -16.72 -5.66
C PRO A 200 9.02 -17.44 -6.72
N ALA A 201 9.47 -16.72 -7.76
CA ALA A 201 10.31 -17.29 -8.81
C ALA A 201 11.67 -17.74 -8.26
N PHE A 202 12.28 -16.94 -7.38
CA PHE A 202 13.53 -17.30 -6.71
C PHE A 202 13.36 -18.49 -5.77
N ILE A 203 12.23 -18.59 -5.06
CA ILE A 203 11.93 -19.73 -4.17
C ILE A 203 11.80 -21.03 -4.98
N VAL A 204 11.07 -21.01 -6.10
CA VAL A 204 10.92 -22.19 -6.97
C VAL A 204 12.26 -22.60 -7.58
N LEU A 205 13.08 -21.64 -8.01
CA LEU A 205 14.42 -21.91 -8.52
C LEU A 205 15.31 -22.57 -7.45
N ALA A 206 15.31 -22.02 -6.23
CA ALA A 206 16.07 -22.59 -5.11
C ALA A 206 15.60 -24.02 -4.80
N ALA A 207 14.28 -24.26 -4.76
CA ALA A 207 13.72 -25.59 -4.53
C ALA A 207 14.14 -26.59 -5.62
N GLY A 208 14.16 -26.17 -6.89
CA GLY A 208 14.64 -26.99 -8.01
C GLY A 208 16.12 -27.37 -7.90
N VAL A 209 16.97 -26.43 -7.49
CA VAL A 209 18.40 -26.69 -7.27
C VAL A 209 18.60 -27.68 -6.12
N ILE A 210 17.89 -27.51 -5.00
CA ILE A 210 17.96 -28.43 -3.86
C ILE A 210 17.52 -29.83 -4.27
N LEU A 211 16.41 -29.95 -4.99
CA LEU A 211 15.89 -31.24 -5.46
C LEU A 211 16.87 -31.91 -6.44
N GLY A 212 17.49 -31.16 -7.34
CA GLY A 212 18.53 -31.66 -8.24
C GLY A 212 19.77 -32.18 -7.48
N LEU A 213 20.22 -31.44 -6.46
CA LEU A 213 21.32 -31.88 -5.60
C LEU A 213 20.97 -33.16 -4.81
N LEU A 214 19.74 -33.27 -4.31
CA LEU A 214 19.28 -34.48 -3.62
C LEU A 214 19.28 -35.70 -4.56
N ILE A 215 18.75 -35.57 -5.78
CA ILE A 215 18.78 -36.65 -6.77
C ILE A 215 20.22 -37.05 -7.07
N MET A 216 21.11 -36.08 -7.32
CA MET A 216 22.54 -36.34 -7.57
C MET A 216 23.21 -37.09 -6.41
N LEU A 217 22.89 -36.73 -5.16
CA LEU A 217 23.41 -37.42 -3.98
C LEU A 217 22.87 -38.85 -3.88
N VAL A 218 21.58 -39.05 -4.12
CA VAL A 218 20.95 -40.39 -4.11
C VAL A 218 21.57 -41.28 -5.18
N GLU A 219 21.73 -40.78 -6.40
CA GLU A 219 22.38 -41.51 -7.49
C GLU A 219 23.83 -41.86 -7.15
N ARG A 220 24.58 -40.94 -6.55
CA ARG A 220 25.97 -41.19 -6.12
C ARG A 220 26.07 -42.25 -5.03
N VAL A 221 25.16 -42.23 -4.07
CA VAL A 221 25.08 -43.27 -3.02
C VAL A 221 24.69 -44.61 -3.63
N TRP A 222 23.69 -44.63 -4.51
CA TRP A 222 23.26 -45.84 -5.22
C TRP A 222 24.40 -46.44 -6.04
N TRP A 223 25.11 -45.62 -6.80
CA TRP A 223 26.26 -46.02 -7.62
C TRP A 223 27.37 -46.63 -6.76
N ASN A 224 27.72 -46.00 -5.64
CA ASN A 224 28.73 -46.52 -4.72
C ASN A 224 28.31 -47.86 -4.07
N CYS A 225 27.02 -48.03 -3.73
CA CYS A 225 26.52 -49.29 -3.18
C CYS A 225 26.48 -50.42 -4.22
N THR A 226 26.13 -50.12 -5.47
CA THR A 226 26.10 -51.12 -6.56
C THR A 226 27.49 -51.48 -7.07
N THR A 227 28.43 -50.53 -7.12
CA THR A 227 29.84 -50.81 -7.50
C THR A 227 30.60 -51.56 -6.41
N LYS A 228 30.38 -51.29 -5.11
CA LYS A 228 30.96 -52.10 -4.02
C LYS A 228 30.42 -53.54 -3.99
N ASN A 229 29.20 -53.79 -4.49
CA ASN A 229 28.62 -55.14 -4.57
C ASN A 229 28.99 -55.92 -5.84
N LYS A 230 29.60 -55.30 -6.86
CA LYS A 230 30.21 -56.03 -7.97
C LYS A 230 31.64 -56.46 -7.57
N LYS A 231 31.76 -57.61 -6.91
CA LYS A 231 33.05 -58.32 -6.76
C LYS A 231 33.65 -58.54 -8.17
N PRO A 232 34.99 -58.42 -8.33
CA PRO A 232 35.63 -58.70 -9.61
C PRO A 232 35.37 -60.15 -10.03
N ILE A 233 34.95 -60.32 -11.29
CA ILE A 233 34.85 -61.62 -11.96
C ILE A 233 36.24 -62.27 -11.88
N PRO A 234 36.38 -63.52 -11.39
CA PRO A 234 37.68 -64.19 -11.36
C PRO A 234 38.19 -64.32 -12.80
N LYS A 235 39.41 -63.82 -13.04
CA LYS A 235 40.13 -64.05 -14.30
C LYS A 235 40.35 -65.55 -14.44
N THR A 236 39.81 -66.15 -15.49
CA THR A 236 40.20 -67.50 -15.92
C THR A 236 41.69 -67.49 -16.30
N PRO A 237 42.50 -68.45 -15.84
CA PRO A 237 43.91 -68.53 -16.22
C PRO A 237 44.03 -68.91 -17.69
N ASN A 238 44.90 -68.19 -18.41
CA ASN A 238 45.49 -68.68 -19.64
C ASN A 238 46.56 -69.72 -19.24
N GLU A 239 46.39 -70.97 -19.65
CA GLU A 239 47.49 -71.90 -19.87
C GLU A 239 47.44 -72.36 -21.33
N GLU A 240 48.52 -72.06 -22.04
CA GLU A 240 48.90 -72.57 -23.35
C GLU A 240 49.07 -74.10 -23.31
N PHE A 241 48.65 -74.83 -24.35
CA PHE A 241 49.52 -75.81 -25.02
C PHE A 241 48.93 -76.39 -26.32
N ASN A 242 49.79 -76.44 -27.35
CA ASN A 242 49.80 -77.27 -28.56
C ASN A 242 49.04 -76.82 -29.83
N THR A 243 49.78 -76.15 -30.72
CA THR A 243 49.85 -76.53 -32.14
C THR A 243 50.92 -77.60 -32.33
N LEU A 244 50.57 -78.70 -33.00
CA LEU A 244 51.41 -79.70 -33.68
C LEU A 244 52.51 -80.42 -32.88
#